data_AF-A0A0A3JKA1-F1
#
_entry.id   AF-A0A0A3JKA1-F1
#
_cell.length_a   1.000
_cell.length_b   1.000
_cell.length_c   1.000
_cell.angle_alpha   90.00
_cell.angle_beta   90.00
_cell.angle_gamma   90.00
#
_symmetry.space_group_name_H-M   'P 1'
#
loop_
_entity.id
_entity.type
_entity.pdbx_description
1 polymer ?
#
loop_
_entity_poly.entity_id
_entity_poly.type
_entity_poly.pdbx_seq_one_letter_code
_entity_poly.pdbx_strand_id
1 'polypeptide(L)'
;MTKTTKKQLIEEYVSKARETHDKSKELLFELVKEARADYHKTNTDPRLSPEGRAWENEAARKHYKEVFLRNAADLKAEYKRHVEYAKKLAHEVLAEQPENTMSSSQNAAFESKLTDLKTRVLLHPNPSNAVELVEKFVRENNDEYKAYTIAKQFHEIVTPLASSVQQADKQRLMQAYESAQKATLTEEKAYAQQALEMADEPRFYLTQHDSPSFQSLRNVIGRQGAEMANEPEQELARMQSGEPEQAEQEESNEEQAAE
;
A
#
# COMPACT_ATOMS: atom_id res chain seq x y z
N MET A 1 13.87 -2.51 -27.53
CA MET A 1 12.74 -2.20 -26.64
C MET A 1 12.94 -3.02 -25.38
N THR A 2 13.36 -2.39 -24.29
CA THR A 2 13.53 -3.05 -22.98
C THR A 2 12.13 -3.40 -22.46
N LYS A 3 11.88 -4.68 -22.17
CA LYS A 3 10.63 -5.09 -21.51
C LYS A 3 10.57 -4.42 -20.14
N THR A 4 9.49 -3.72 -19.84
CA THR A 4 9.23 -3.19 -18.49
C THR A 4 9.13 -4.37 -17.52
N THR A 5 9.91 -4.36 -16.44
CA THR A 5 9.85 -5.42 -15.41
C THR A 5 8.62 -5.22 -14.53
N LYS A 6 8.16 -6.26 -13.81
CA LYS A 6 7.02 -6.10 -12.89
C LYS A 6 7.39 -5.15 -11.74
N LYS A 7 8.64 -5.18 -11.27
CA LYS A 7 9.22 -4.18 -10.35
C LYS A 7 8.97 -2.74 -10.82
N GLN A 8 9.33 -2.43 -12.07
CA GLN A 8 9.13 -1.09 -12.64
C GLN A 8 7.66 -0.69 -12.70
N LEU A 9 6.76 -1.64 -12.99
CA LEU A 9 5.32 -1.37 -12.96
C LEU A 9 4.81 -1.11 -11.53
N ILE A 10 5.29 -1.86 -10.53
CA ILE A 10 4.95 -1.61 -9.12
C ILE A 10 5.44 -0.20 -8.72
N GLU A 11 6.68 0.15 -9.04
CA GLU A 11 7.26 1.48 -8.80
C GLU A 11 6.40 2.59 -9.43
N GLU A 12 5.97 2.40 -10.68
CA GLU A 12 5.12 3.34 -11.40
C GLU A 12 3.77 3.55 -10.69
N TYR A 13 3.08 2.48 -10.30
CA TYR A 13 1.80 2.61 -9.61
C TYR A 13 1.93 3.20 -8.19
N VAL A 14 3.00 2.89 -7.47
CA VAL A 14 3.31 3.52 -6.18
C VAL A 14 3.59 5.02 -6.36
N SER A 15 4.32 5.41 -7.41
CA SER A 15 4.54 6.83 -7.74
C SER A 15 3.23 7.54 -8.04
N LYS A 16 2.39 6.95 -8.91
CA LYS A 16 1.07 7.52 -9.24
C LYS A 16 0.18 7.68 -8.01
N ALA A 17 0.16 6.71 -7.11
CA ALA A 17 -0.58 6.84 -5.85
C ALA A 17 -0.07 8.04 -5.02
N ARG A 18 1.25 8.24 -4.92
CA ARG A 18 1.83 9.41 -4.24
C ARG A 18 1.46 10.73 -4.94
N GLU A 19 1.55 10.77 -6.26
CA GLU A 19 1.17 11.94 -7.05
C GLU A 19 -0.31 12.29 -6.87
N THR A 20 -1.21 11.31 -6.90
CA THR A 20 -2.64 11.51 -6.62
C THR A 20 -2.87 12.05 -5.21
N HIS A 21 -2.12 11.55 -4.23
CA HIS A 21 -2.17 12.07 -2.87
C HIS A 21 -1.69 13.52 -2.78
N ASP A 22 -0.62 13.91 -3.49
CA ASP A 22 -0.14 15.28 -3.47
C ASP A 22 -1.08 16.25 -4.21
N LYS A 23 -1.67 15.84 -5.34
CA LYS A 23 -2.75 16.58 -6.02
C LYS A 23 -3.94 16.86 -5.10
N SER A 24 -4.21 15.97 -4.15
CA SER A 24 -5.30 16.15 -3.20
C SER A 24 -5.05 17.29 -2.20
N LYS A 25 -3.78 17.57 -1.87
CA LYS A 25 -3.40 18.75 -1.06
C LYS A 25 -3.52 20.02 -1.88
N GLU A 26 -3.14 19.98 -3.15
CA GLU A 26 -3.28 21.10 -4.08
C GLU A 26 -4.75 21.47 -4.29
N LEU A 27 -5.64 20.48 -4.42
CA LEU A 27 -7.09 20.67 -4.49
C LEU A 27 -7.60 21.47 -3.28
N LEU A 28 -7.20 21.10 -2.06
CA LEU A 28 -7.61 21.83 -0.85
C LEU A 28 -7.13 23.28 -0.89
N PHE A 29 -5.87 23.51 -1.27
CA PHE A 29 -5.30 24.85 -1.32
C PHE A 29 -6.01 25.75 -2.33
N GLU A 30 -6.19 25.28 -3.57
CA GLU A 30 -6.84 26.07 -4.63
C GLU A 30 -8.32 26.33 -4.30
N LEU A 31 -9.06 25.34 -3.78
CA LEU A 31 -10.45 25.52 -3.38
C LEU A 31 -10.60 26.60 -2.29
N VAL A 32 -9.78 26.54 -1.24
CA VAL A 32 -9.82 27.53 -0.15
C VAL A 32 -9.50 28.93 -0.68
N LYS A 33 -8.54 29.04 -1.58
CA LYS A 33 -8.13 30.30 -2.20
C LYS A 33 -9.23 30.90 -3.08
N GLU A 34 -9.84 30.09 -3.95
CA GLU A 34 -10.95 30.52 -4.82
C GLU A 34 -12.17 30.95 -4.01
N ALA A 35 -12.60 30.13 -3.07
CA ALA A 35 -13.79 30.44 -2.28
C ALA A 35 -13.61 31.67 -1.38
N ARG A 36 -12.42 31.87 -0.78
CA ARG A 36 -12.14 33.10 -0.03
C ARG A 36 -12.18 34.34 -0.92
N ALA A 37 -11.69 34.24 -2.15
CA ALA A 37 -11.75 35.34 -3.10
C ALA A 37 -13.20 35.68 -3.46
N ASP A 38 -14.06 34.68 -3.64
CA ASP A 38 -15.48 34.90 -3.92
C ASP A 38 -16.24 35.46 -2.72
N TYR A 39 -16.01 34.94 -1.52
CA TYR A 39 -16.59 35.52 -0.30
C TYR A 39 -16.19 36.97 -0.09
N HIS A 40 -14.94 37.31 -0.38
CA HIS A 40 -14.50 38.71 -0.31
C HIS A 40 -15.27 39.57 -1.31
N LYS A 41 -15.46 39.12 -2.56
CA LYS A 41 -16.23 39.86 -3.57
C LYS A 41 -17.67 40.07 -3.10
N THR A 42 -18.34 39.03 -2.63
CA THR A 42 -19.72 39.11 -2.11
C THR A 42 -19.81 40.07 -0.92
N ASN A 43 -18.87 39.98 0.02
CA ASN A 43 -18.89 40.80 1.24
C ASN A 43 -18.59 42.28 0.98
N THR A 44 -17.86 42.59 -0.09
CA THR A 44 -17.49 43.97 -0.46
C THR A 44 -18.39 44.56 -1.55
N ASP A 45 -19.35 43.81 -2.09
CA ASP A 45 -20.28 44.32 -3.10
C ASP A 45 -21.26 45.34 -2.46
N PRO A 46 -21.21 46.62 -2.86
CA PRO A 46 -22.10 47.65 -2.33
C PRO A 46 -23.56 47.48 -2.80
N ARG A 47 -23.83 46.61 -3.79
CA ARG A 47 -25.16 46.38 -4.34
C ARG A 47 -25.98 45.37 -3.54
N LEU A 48 -25.32 44.56 -2.70
CA LEU A 48 -25.98 43.55 -1.91
C LEU A 48 -26.42 44.11 -0.55
N SER A 49 -27.63 43.75 -0.11
CA SER A 49 -28.06 43.94 1.27
C SER A 49 -27.34 42.94 2.20
N PRO A 50 -27.39 43.10 3.52
CA PRO A 50 -26.89 42.09 4.46
C PRO A 50 -27.50 40.69 4.20
N GLU A 51 -28.80 40.61 3.98
CA GLU A 51 -29.51 39.36 3.68
C GLU A 51 -29.10 38.79 2.32
N GLY A 52 -28.94 39.66 1.31
CA GLY A 52 -28.44 39.26 -0.01
C GLY A 52 -27.03 38.68 0.05
N ARG A 53 -26.12 39.28 0.84
CA ARG A 53 -24.78 38.74 1.08
C ARG A 53 -24.82 37.37 1.76
N ALA A 54 -25.68 37.21 2.78
CA ALA A 54 -25.84 35.93 3.47
C ALA A 54 -26.31 34.83 2.50
N TRP A 55 -27.30 35.13 1.66
CA TRP A 55 -27.82 34.18 0.67
C TRP A 55 -26.78 33.79 -0.39
N GLU A 56 -26.04 34.75 -0.94
CA GLU A 56 -24.98 34.50 -1.92
C GLU A 56 -23.81 33.71 -1.31
N ASN A 57 -23.40 34.03 -0.08
CA ASN A 57 -22.34 33.29 0.61
C ASN A 57 -22.75 31.84 0.91
N GLU A 58 -24.00 31.60 1.27
CA GLU A 58 -24.54 30.25 1.49
C GLU A 58 -24.61 29.45 0.19
N ALA A 59 -25.07 30.07 -0.91
CA ALA A 59 -25.07 29.45 -2.22
C ALA A 59 -23.64 29.09 -2.68
N ALA A 60 -22.68 29.99 -2.48
CA ALA A 60 -21.27 29.75 -2.77
C ALA A 60 -20.68 28.64 -1.88
N ARG A 61 -20.97 28.62 -0.57
CA ARG A 61 -20.57 27.54 0.35
C ARG A 61 -21.03 26.18 -0.16
N LYS A 62 -22.31 26.05 -0.50
CA LYS A 62 -22.88 24.80 -1.03
C LYS A 62 -22.21 24.37 -2.34
N HIS A 63 -21.96 25.32 -3.24
CA HIS A 63 -21.27 25.06 -4.50
C HIS A 63 -19.85 24.52 -4.26
N TYR A 64 -19.04 25.24 -3.47
CA TYR A 64 -17.66 24.84 -3.18
C TYR A 64 -17.58 23.52 -2.40
N LYS A 65 -18.55 23.25 -1.50
CA LYS A 65 -18.70 21.96 -0.82
C LYS A 65 -18.90 20.82 -1.82
N GLU A 66 -19.85 20.96 -2.74
CA GLU A 66 -20.15 19.93 -3.74
C GLU A 66 -18.96 19.68 -4.68
N VAL A 67 -18.32 20.75 -5.16
CA VAL A 67 -17.13 20.69 -6.02
C VAL A 67 -15.98 19.99 -5.31
N PHE A 68 -15.68 20.39 -4.07
CA PHE A 68 -14.62 19.79 -3.28
C PHE A 68 -14.85 18.29 -3.07
N LEU A 69 -16.03 17.90 -2.60
CA LEU A 69 -16.33 16.50 -2.28
C LEU A 69 -16.28 15.61 -3.54
N ARG A 70 -16.75 16.08 -4.69
CA ARG A 70 -16.62 15.33 -5.96
C ARG A 70 -15.16 15.10 -6.34
N ASN A 71 -14.36 16.16 -6.38
CA ASN A 71 -12.95 16.06 -6.75
C ASN A 71 -12.17 15.21 -5.74
N ALA A 72 -12.49 15.34 -4.45
CA ALA A 72 -11.94 14.51 -3.37
C ALA A 72 -12.26 13.02 -3.55
N ALA A 73 -13.52 12.69 -3.89
CA ALA A 73 -13.95 11.32 -4.15
C ALA A 73 -13.22 10.72 -5.37
N ASP A 74 -13.09 11.48 -6.46
CA ASP A 74 -12.40 11.03 -7.67
C ASP A 74 -10.92 10.74 -7.40
N LEU A 75 -10.22 11.65 -6.69
CA LEU A 75 -8.82 11.45 -6.30
C LEU A 75 -8.66 10.26 -5.35
N LYS A 76 -9.57 10.07 -4.41
CA LYS A 76 -9.55 8.93 -3.50
C LYS A 76 -9.75 7.61 -4.25
N ALA A 77 -10.66 7.57 -5.22
CA ALA A 77 -10.89 6.41 -6.07
C ALA A 77 -9.66 6.11 -6.96
N GLU A 78 -9.07 7.14 -7.57
CA GLU A 78 -7.84 7.01 -8.37
C GLU A 78 -6.67 6.49 -7.52
N TYR A 79 -6.48 7.03 -6.31
CA TYR A 79 -5.47 6.58 -5.36
C TYR A 79 -5.66 5.10 -5.02
N LYS A 80 -6.87 4.71 -4.59
CA LYS A 80 -7.19 3.32 -4.25
C LYS A 80 -6.91 2.39 -5.42
N ARG A 81 -7.31 2.78 -6.63
CA ARG A 81 -7.06 2.02 -7.86
C ARG A 81 -5.55 1.81 -8.07
N HIS A 82 -4.72 2.85 -7.96
CA HIS A 82 -3.27 2.71 -8.11
C HIS A 82 -2.65 1.78 -7.05
N VAL A 83 -3.08 1.93 -5.80
CA VAL A 83 -2.65 1.07 -4.69
C VAL A 83 -3.05 -0.39 -4.94
N GLU A 84 -4.28 -0.66 -5.36
CA GLU A 84 -4.75 -2.01 -5.68
C GLU A 84 -3.97 -2.65 -6.83
N TYR A 85 -3.66 -1.90 -7.89
CA TYR A 85 -2.82 -2.40 -8.97
C TYR A 85 -1.40 -2.72 -8.50
N ALA A 86 -0.79 -1.87 -7.68
CA ALA A 86 0.51 -2.13 -7.09
C ALA A 86 0.49 -3.40 -6.22
N LYS A 87 -0.54 -3.56 -5.35
CA LYS A 87 -0.72 -4.76 -4.52
C LYS A 87 -0.87 -6.02 -5.37
N LYS A 88 -1.71 -5.96 -6.41
CA LYS A 88 -1.94 -7.10 -7.30
C LYS A 88 -0.63 -7.55 -7.96
N LEU A 89 0.13 -6.61 -8.53
CA LEU A 89 1.43 -6.91 -9.14
C LEU A 89 2.45 -7.43 -8.13
N ALA A 90 2.47 -6.87 -6.92
CA ALA A 90 3.33 -7.37 -5.85
C ALA A 90 2.99 -8.81 -5.46
N HIS A 91 1.71 -9.16 -5.31
CA HIS A 91 1.29 -10.54 -5.09
C HIS A 91 1.65 -11.46 -6.26
N GLU A 92 1.51 -11.00 -7.51
CA GLU A 92 1.93 -11.77 -8.69
C GLU A 92 3.43 -12.06 -8.69
N VAL A 93 4.27 -11.07 -8.36
CA VAL A 93 5.72 -11.24 -8.22
C VAL A 93 6.09 -12.22 -7.11
N LEU A 94 5.39 -12.13 -5.97
CA LEU A 94 5.67 -13.01 -4.82
C LEU A 94 5.21 -14.46 -5.07
N ALA A 95 4.16 -14.65 -5.87
CA ALA A 95 3.69 -15.96 -6.28
C ALA A 95 4.52 -16.59 -7.42
N GLU A 96 5.35 -15.80 -8.10
CA GLU A 96 6.13 -16.25 -9.24
C GLU A 96 7.28 -17.18 -8.82
N GLN A 97 7.27 -18.38 -9.41
CA GLN A 97 8.36 -19.33 -9.23
C GLN A 97 9.54 -18.89 -10.11
N PRO A 98 10.78 -19.04 -9.62
CA PRO A 98 11.96 -18.73 -10.43
C PRO A 98 11.97 -19.52 -11.72
N GLU A 99 12.32 -18.85 -12.81
CA GLU A 99 12.48 -19.49 -14.11
C GLU A 99 13.72 -20.37 -14.13
N ASN A 100 13.60 -21.58 -14.70
CA ASN A 100 14.76 -22.42 -14.95
C ASN A 100 15.49 -21.92 -16.19
N THR A 101 16.56 -21.15 -15.99
CA THR A 101 17.41 -20.63 -17.07
C THR A 101 18.53 -21.60 -17.48
N MET A 102 18.66 -22.74 -16.80
CA MET A 102 19.70 -23.72 -17.09
C MET A 102 19.38 -24.51 -18.37
N SER A 103 20.42 -24.98 -19.06
CA SER A 103 20.24 -25.96 -20.12
C SER A 103 19.70 -27.29 -19.57
N SER A 104 19.09 -28.11 -20.42
CA SER A 104 18.59 -29.44 -20.04
C SER A 104 19.67 -30.31 -19.37
N SER A 105 20.91 -30.27 -19.86
CA SER A 105 22.02 -31.03 -19.26
C SER A 105 22.45 -30.49 -17.91
N GLN A 106 22.46 -29.17 -17.71
CA GLN A 106 22.76 -28.54 -16.43
C GLN A 106 21.68 -28.86 -15.39
N ASN A 107 20.41 -28.80 -15.79
CA ASN A 107 19.29 -29.16 -14.93
C ASN A 107 19.35 -30.64 -14.51
N ALA A 108 19.59 -31.55 -15.46
CA ALA A 108 19.75 -32.97 -15.17
C ALA A 108 20.93 -33.25 -14.22
N ALA A 109 22.05 -32.52 -14.38
CA ALA A 109 23.19 -32.64 -13.48
C ALA A 109 22.87 -32.14 -12.06
N PHE A 110 22.10 -31.05 -11.93
CA PHE A 110 21.63 -30.56 -10.63
C PHE A 110 20.70 -31.56 -9.94
N GLU A 111 19.68 -32.05 -10.63
CA GLU A 111 18.73 -33.04 -10.10
C GLU A 111 19.43 -34.35 -9.68
N SER A 112 20.42 -34.78 -10.47
CA SER A 112 21.26 -35.94 -10.13
C SER A 112 22.05 -35.70 -8.84
N LYS A 113 22.69 -34.53 -8.69
CA LYS A 113 23.41 -34.17 -7.46
C LYS A 113 22.49 -34.02 -6.25
N LEU A 114 21.28 -33.51 -6.43
CA LEU A 114 20.27 -33.41 -5.37
C LEU A 114 19.81 -34.79 -4.91
N THR A 115 19.62 -35.72 -5.85
CA THR A 115 19.28 -37.12 -5.56
C THR A 115 20.43 -37.84 -4.84
N ASP A 116 21.66 -37.62 -5.28
CA ASP A 116 22.87 -38.12 -4.60
C ASP A 116 22.96 -37.58 -3.18
N LEU A 117 22.72 -36.28 -2.96
CA LEU A 117 22.67 -35.69 -1.62
C LEU A 117 21.65 -36.39 -0.73
N LYS A 118 20.39 -36.52 -1.18
CA LYS A 118 19.33 -37.20 -0.39
C LYS A 118 19.74 -38.61 -0.01
N THR A 119 20.33 -39.35 -0.95
CA THR A 119 20.82 -40.72 -0.72
C THR A 119 21.95 -40.76 0.29
N ARG A 120 22.94 -39.86 0.16
CA ARG A 120 24.07 -39.75 1.10
C ARG A 120 23.60 -39.39 2.50
N VAL A 121 22.66 -38.45 2.61
CA VAL A 121 22.09 -38.04 3.90
C VAL A 121 21.34 -39.19 4.56
N LEU A 122 20.52 -39.94 3.79
CA LEU A 122 19.78 -41.10 4.28
C LEU A 122 20.71 -42.21 4.81
N LEU A 123 21.83 -42.46 4.12
CA LEU A 123 22.74 -43.56 4.43
C LEU A 123 23.93 -43.14 5.30
N HIS A 124 24.03 -41.88 5.71
CA HIS A 124 25.22 -41.39 6.40
C HIS A 124 25.31 -41.96 7.82
N PRO A 125 26.44 -42.60 8.22
CA PRO A 125 26.59 -43.20 9.55
C PRO A 125 26.70 -42.16 10.67
N ASN A 126 27.16 -40.94 10.35
CA ASN A 126 27.29 -39.83 11.30
C ASN A 126 26.33 -38.69 10.92
N PRO A 127 25.29 -38.39 11.72
CA PRO A 127 24.33 -37.33 11.44
C PRO A 127 24.94 -35.93 11.29
N SER A 128 25.95 -35.58 12.09
CA SER A 128 26.57 -34.23 12.04
C SER A 128 27.34 -34.00 10.75
N ASN A 129 28.00 -35.03 10.22
CA ASN A 129 28.64 -34.97 8.91
C ASN A 129 27.60 -34.87 7.77
N ALA A 130 26.43 -35.50 7.93
CA ALA A 130 25.34 -35.35 6.96
C ALA A 130 24.80 -33.92 6.92
N VAL A 131 24.71 -33.24 8.08
CA VAL A 131 24.37 -31.82 8.18
C VAL A 131 25.37 -30.95 7.41
N GLU A 132 26.67 -31.22 7.53
CA GLU A 132 27.71 -30.53 6.76
C GLU A 132 27.54 -30.69 5.24
N LEU A 133 27.13 -31.87 4.77
CA LEU A 133 26.83 -32.10 3.36
C LEU A 133 25.66 -31.24 2.89
N VAL A 134 24.59 -31.13 3.69
CA VAL A 134 23.42 -30.28 3.39
C VAL A 134 23.83 -28.80 3.33
N GLU A 135 24.55 -28.30 4.33
CA GLU A 135 25.03 -26.91 4.35
C GLU A 135 25.94 -26.59 3.16
N LYS A 136 26.84 -27.51 2.81
CA LYS A 136 27.72 -27.36 1.66
C LYS A 136 26.90 -27.31 0.37
N PHE A 137 25.93 -28.20 0.21
CA PHE A 137 25.08 -28.24 -0.99
C PHE A 137 24.26 -26.96 -1.16
N VAL A 138 23.68 -26.43 -0.08
CA VAL A 138 22.95 -25.14 -0.09
C VAL A 138 23.88 -24.01 -0.52
N ARG A 139 25.10 -23.93 0.04
CA ARG A 139 26.07 -22.88 -0.29
C ARG A 139 26.54 -22.94 -1.75
N GLU A 140 26.70 -24.13 -2.30
CA GLU A 140 27.15 -24.33 -3.69
C GLU A 140 26.07 -24.06 -4.73
N ASN A 141 24.79 -24.02 -4.33
CA ASN A 141 23.64 -23.90 -5.22
C ASN A 141 22.74 -22.73 -4.79
N ASN A 142 23.34 -21.54 -4.73
CA ASN A 142 22.71 -20.30 -4.27
C ASN A 142 22.03 -19.47 -5.38
N ASP A 143 21.94 -20.00 -6.60
CA ASP A 143 21.12 -19.36 -7.65
C ASP A 143 19.63 -19.53 -7.37
N GLU A 144 18.81 -18.57 -7.81
CA GLU A 144 17.40 -18.45 -7.41
C GLU A 144 16.61 -19.75 -7.65
N TYR A 145 16.77 -20.37 -8.82
CA TYR A 145 16.05 -21.59 -9.19
C TYR A 145 16.48 -22.80 -8.34
N LYS A 146 17.78 -23.04 -8.20
CA LYS A 146 18.26 -24.18 -7.39
C LYS A 146 17.97 -23.95 -5.92
N ALA A 147 18.16 -22.75 -5.39
CA ALA A 147 17.84 -22.40 -4.02
C ALA A 147 16.34 -22.61 -3.72
N TYR A 148 15.46 -22.21 -4.64
CA TYR A 148 14.03 -22.46 -4.53
C TYR A 148 13.70 -23.96 -4.54
N THR A 149 14.32 -24.72 -5.43
CA THR A 149 14.13 -26.17 -5.51
C THR A 149 14.60 -26.87 -4.23
N ILE A 150 15.75 -26.45 -3.69
CA ILE A 150 16.30 -26.94 -2.42
C ILE A 150 15.37 -26.58 -1.26
N ALA A 151 14.93 -25.32 -1.14
CA ALA A 151 14.03 -24.88 -0.09
C ALA A 151 12.69 -25.65 -0.12
N LYS A 152 12.14 -25.88 -1.33
CA LYS A 152 10.91 -26.65 -1.54
C LYS A 152 11.05 -28.11 -1.10
N GLN A 153 12.19 -28.73 -1.39
CA GLN A 153 12.46 -30.13 -1.05
C GLN A 153 13.20 -30.30 0.29
N PHE A 154 13.41 -29.22 1.04
CA PHE A 154 14.29 -29.21 2.21
C PHE A 154 13.82 -30.19 3.28
N HIS A 155 12.50 -30.27 3.48
CA HIS A 155 11.89 -31.26 4.38
C HIS A 155 12.29 -32.70 4.04
N GLU A 156 12.27 -33.09 2.77
CA GLU A 156 12.66 -34.42 2.32
C GLU A 156 14.16 -34.68 2.53
N ILE A 157 14.99 -33.65 2.35
CA ILE A 157 16.44 -33.73 2.57
C ILE A 157 16.75 -33.99 4.06
N VAL A 158 16.06 -33.31 4.97
CA VAL A 158 16.40 -33.34 6.41
C VAL A 158 15.60 -34.34 7.24
N THR A 159 14.48 -34.87 6.74
CA THR A 159 13.66 -35.86 7.45
C THR A 159 14.47 -37.08 7.96
N PRO A 160 15.41 -37.66 7.19
CA PRO A 160 16.24 -38.76 7.68
C PRO A 160 17.11 -38.40 8.89
N LEU A 161 17.39 -37.11 9.09
CA LEU A 161 18.23 -36.60 10.16
C LEU A 161 17.44 -36.20 11.41
N ALA A 162 16.13 -35.95 11.28
CA ALA A 162 15.32 -35.26 12.30
C ALA A 162 15.36 -35.89 13.71
N SER A 163 15.44 -37.22 13.77
CA SER A 163 15.46 -37.99 15.03
C SER A 163 16.85 -38.23 15.60
N SER A 164 17.90 -37.97 14.81
CA SER A 164 19.27 -38.45 15.07
C SER A 164 20.25 -37.31 15.37
N VAL A 165 19.89 -36.07 15.01
CA VAL A 165 20.75 -34.88 15.17
C VAL A 165 20.58 -34.19 16.53
N GLN A 166 21.67 -33.61 17.03
CA GLN A 166 21.67 -32.84 18.27
C GLN A 166 21.07 -31.43 18.06
N GLN A 167 20.80 -30.72 19.15
CA GLN A 167 20.19 -29.38 19.08
C GLN A 167 21.02 -28.38 18.26
N ALA A 168 22.35 -28.42 18.38
CA ALA A 168 23.24 -27.57 17.59
C ALA A 168 23.12 -27.84 16.07
N ASP A 169 23.01 -29.11 15.68
CA ASP A 169 22.81 -29.52 14.30
C ASP A 169 21.43 -29.13 13.76
N LYS A 170 20.40 -29.10 14.60
CA LYS A 170 19.07 -28.56 14.21
C LYS A 170 19.14 -27.07 13.87
N GLN A 171 19.89 -26.28 14.65
CA GLN A 171 20.09 -24.86 14.36
C GLN A 171 20.83 -24.65 13.04
N ARG A 172 21.84 -25.48 12.75
CA ARG A 172 22.58 -25.49 11.48
C ARG A 172 21.67 -25.79 10.29
N LEU A 173 20.81 -26.81 10.40
CA LEU A 173 19.82 -27.11 9.37
C LEU A 173 18.82 -25.97 9.18
N MET A 174 18.40 -25.30 10.26
CA MET A 174 17.54 -24.11 10.18
C MET A 174 18.24 -22.97 9.43
N GLN A 175 19.50 -22.69 9.74
CA GLN A 175 20.29 -21.67 9.03
C GLN A 175 20.49 -22.02 7.55
N ALA A 176 20.69 -23.30 7.22
CA ALA A 176 20.78 -23.76 5.84
C ALA A 176 19.45 -23.56 5.09
N TYR A 177 18.31 -23.83 5.73
CA TYR A 177 16.99 -23.55 5.17
C TYR A 177 16.78 -22.05 4.95
N GLU A 178 17.06 -21.22 5.95
CA GLU A 178 16.95 -19.75 5.85
C GLU A 178 17.86 -19.20 4.75
N SER A 179 19.07 -19.73 4.61
CA SER A 179 19.99 -19.36 3.53
C SER A 179 19.43 -19.70 2.14
N ALA A 180 18.86 -20.91 1.98
CA ALA A 180 18.19 -21.30 0.75
C ALA A 180 16.98 -20.40 0.46
N GLN A 181 16.14 -20.11 1.45
CA GLN A 181 15.02 -19.18 1.30
C GLN A 181 15.49 -17.77 0.94
N LYS A 182 16.54 -17.26 1.59
CA LYS A 182 17.08 -15.93 1.32
C LYS A 182 17.62 -15.81 -0.10
N ALA A 183 18.23 -16.88 -0.64
CA ALA A 183 18.67 -16.92 -2.01
C ALA A 183 17.52 -16.94 -3.04
N THR A 184 16.27 -17.19 -2.62
CA THR A 184 15.07 -17.03 -3.47
C THR A 184 14.52 -15.60 -3.51
N LEU A 185 14.96 -14.72 -2.60
CA LEU A 185 14.52 -13.33 -2.54
C LEU A 185 15.31 -12.49 -3.54
N THR A 186 14.72 -12.30 -4.73
CA THR A 186 15.22 -11.31 -5.70
C THR A 186 14.94 -9.89 -5.22
N GLU A 187 15.65 -8.91 -5.79
CA GLU A 187 15.33 -7.49 -5.55
C GLU A 187 13.87 -7.17 -5.91
N GLU A 188 13.31 -7.84 -6.91
CA GLU A 188 11.92 -7.67 -7.33
C GLU A 188 10.94 -8.21 -6.29
N LYS A 189 11.21 -9.39 -5.70
CA LYS A 189 10.43 -9.93 -4.58
C LYS A 189 10.56 -9.10 -3.30
N ALA A 190 11.77 -8.61 -2.99
CA ALA A 190 11.99 -7.73 -1.86
C ALA A 190 11.22 -6.40 -2.01
N TYR A 191 11.23 -5.81 -3.21
CA TYR A 191 10.46 -4.61 -3.49
C TYR A 191 8.95 -4.88 -3.45
N ALA A 192 8.49 -6.03 -3.94
CA ALA A 192 7.08 -6.42 -3.85
C ALA A 192 6.62 -6.55 -2.38
N GLN A 193 7.43 -7.10 -1.48
CA GLN A 193 7.13 -7.13 -0.05
C GLN A 193 7.00 -5.71 0.53
N GLN A 194 7.96 -4.83 0.25
CA GLN A 194 7.92 -3.44 0.68
C GLN A 194 6.68 -2.70 0.14
N ALA A 195 6.31 -2.95 -1.11
CA ALA A 195 5.14 -2.33 -1.73
C ALA A 195 3.83 -2.76 -1.05
N LEU A 196 3.71 -4.01 -0.59
CA LEU A 196 2.55 -4.46 0.18
C LEU A 196 2.48 -3.76 1.54
N GLU A 197 3.60 -3.66 2.25
CA GLU A 197 3.67 -2.96 3.55
C GLU A 197 3.26 -1.49 3.43
N MET A 198 3.76 -0.80 2.40
CA MET A 198 3.41 0.60 2.14
C MET A 198 1.94 0.80 1.76
N ALA A 199 1.36 -0.18 1.08
CA ALA A 199 0.01 -0.13 0.55
C ALA A 199 -1.06 -0.52 1.60
N ASP A 200 -0.65 -1.17 2.70
CA ASP A 200 -1.49 -1.44 3.86
C ASP A 200 -1.57 -0.26 4.85
N GLU A 201 -0.76 0.79 4.65
CA GLU A 201 -0.92 2.03 5.41
C GLU A 201 -2.16 2.82 4.91
N PRO A 202 -3.17 3.06 5.78
CA PRO A 202 -4.32 3.88 5.42
C PRO A 202 -3.84 5.34 5.35
N ARG A 203 -3.44 5.83 4.17
CA ARG A 203 -2.82 7.16 4.04
C ARG A 203 -3.50 8.11 3.07
N PHE A 204 -4.70 7.81 2.56
CA PHE A 204 -5.47 8.84 1.87
C PHE A 204 -6.27 9.67 2.88
N TYR A 205 -5.58 10.60 3.54
CA TYR A 205 -6.19 11.63 4.38
C TYR A 205 -5.98 12.99 3.71
N LEU A 206 -7.09 13.66 3.36
CA LEU A 206 -7.06 15.03 2.85
C LEU A 206 -6.76 16.03 3.96
N THR A 207 -7.25 15.75 5.15
CA THR A 207 -7.13 16.63 6.31
C THR A 207 -7.21 15.80 7.60
N GLN A 208 -6.45 16.23 8.62
CA GLN A 208 -6.56 15.69 9.97
C GLN A 208 -7.46 16.58 10.80
N HIS A 209 -8.23 16.01 11.71
CA HIS A 209 -9.03 16.76 12.67
C HIS A 209 -8.14 17.79 13.39
N ASP A 210 -8.63 19.02 13.56
CA ASP A 210 -7.93 20.17 14.15
C ASP A 210 -6.69 20.69 13.40
N SER A 211 -6.38 20.19 12.19
CA SER A 211 -5.27 20.75 11.42
C SER A 211 -5.60 22.17 10.90
N PRO A 212 -4.58 23.01 10.61
CA PRO A 212 -4.82 24.29 9.94
C PRO A 212 -5.54 24.15 8.58
N SER A 213 -5.32 23.03 7.88
CA SER A 213 -6.03 22.71 6.64
C SER A 213 -7.50 22.36 6.89
N PHE A 214 -7.81 21.62 7.97
CA PHE A 214 -9.19 21.38 8.41
C PHE A 214 -9.92 22.67 8.70
N GLN A 215 -9.32 23.55 9.51
CA GLN A 215 -9.92 24.82 9.90
C GLN A 215 -10.16 25.73 8.67
N SER A 216 -9.20 25.75 7.74
CA SER A 216 -9.34 26.51 6.50
C SER A 216 -10.46 25.98 5.60
N LEU A 217 -10.59 24.66 5.52
CA LEU A 217 -11.64 23.99 4.76
C LEU A 217 -13.01 24.21 5.42
N ARG A 218 -13.11 24.03 6.74
CA ARG A 218 -14.32 24.29 7.54
C ARG A 218 -14.89 25.68 7.30
N ASN A 219 -14.03 26.70 7.31
CA ASN A 219 -14.46 28.09 7.11
C ASN A 219 -15.01 28.34 5.70
N VAL A 220 -14.75 27.45 4.75
CA VAL A 220 -15.13 27.58 3.35
C VAL A 220 -16.31 26.68 2.97
N ILE A 221 -16.33 25.42 3.41
CA ILE A 221 -17.37 24.46 3.02
C ILE A 221 -18.26 24.02 4.18
N GLY A 222 -18.12 24.66 5.34
CA GLY A 222 -18.84 24.31 6.57
C GLY A 222 -18.20 23.15 7.33
N ARG A 223 -18.62 22.98 8.58
CA ARG A 223 -18.12 21.94 9.50
C ARG A 223 -18.33 20.53 8.96
N GLN A 224 -19.56 20.21 8.57
CA GLN A 224 -19.88 18.89 8.07
C GLN A 224 -19.09 18.52 6.80
N GLY A 225 -18.92 19.48 5.87
CA GLY A 225 -18.13 19.26 4.67
C GLY A 225 -16.65 18.97 4.98
N ALA A 226 -16.09 19.65 5.98
CA ALA A 226 -14.70 19.44 6.41
C ALA A 226 -14.52 18.13 7.19
N GLU A 227 -15.46 17.75 8.06
CA GLU A 227 -15.44 16.48 8.79
C GLU A 227 -15.51 15.28 7.85
N MET A 228 -16.34 15.39 6.79
CA MET A 228 -16.47 14.36 5.77
C MET A 228 -15.44 14.44 4.64
N ALA A 229 -14.43 15.31 4.74
CA ALA A 229 -13.43 15.46 3.68
C ALA A 229 -12.65 14.17 3.39
N ASN A 230 -12.43 13.31 4.41
CA ASN A 230 -11.78 12.01 4.23
C ASN A 230 -12.75 10.92 3.75
N GLU A 231 -14.05 11.17 3.81
CA GLU A 231 -15.13 10.26 3.40
C GLU A 231 -16.12 10.96 2.44
N PRO A 232 -15.61 11.55 1.34
CA PRO A 232 -16.40 12.41 0.48
C PRO A 232 -17.57 11.68 -0.19
N GLU A 233 -17.44 10.36 -0.41
CA GLU A 233 -18.49 9.54 -1.01
C GLU A 233 -19.74 9.45 -0.12
N GLN A 234 -19.57 9.40 1.21
CA GLN A 234 -20.69 9.33 2.15
C GLN A 234 -21.49 10.63 2.16
N GLU A 235 -20.78 11.76 2.19
CA GLU A 235 -21.42 13.07 2.20
C GLU A 235 -22.10 13.41 0.88
N LEU A 236 -21.50 13.02 -0.26
CA LEU A 236 -22.16 13.15 -1.57
C LEU A 236 -23.45 12.33 -1.63
N ALA A 237 -23.45 11.11 -1.11
CA ALA A 237 -24.65 10.27 -1.05
C ALA A 237 -25.75 10.91 -0.18
N ARG A 238 -25.38 11.51 0.96
CA ARG A 238 -26.28 12.26 1.84
C ARG A 238 -26.88 13.49 1.16
N MET A 239 -26.06 14.26 0.45
CA MET A 239 -26.52 15.43 -0.32
C MET A 239 -27.52 15.04 -1.41
N GLN A 240 -27.37 13.84 -2.01
CA GLN A 240 -28.30 13.31 -3.00
C GLN A 240 -29.60 12.78 -2.38
N SER A 241 -29.56 12.24 -1.16
CA SER A 241 -30.76 11.76 -0.47
C SER A 241 -31.62 12.89 0.14
N GLY A 242 -31.09 14.12 0.18
CA GLY A 242 -31.79 15.28 0.73
C GLY A 242 -31.91 15.26 2.25
N GLU A 243 -31.09 14.46 2.93
CA GLU A 243 -31.04 14.42 4.39
C GLU A 243 -30.51 15.75 4.95
N PRO A 244 -31.15 16.31 6.00
CA PRO A 244 -30.72 17.57 6.59
C PRO A 244 -29.32 17.47 7.20
N GLU A 245 -28.57 18.58 7.19
CA GLU A 245 -27.28 18.69 7.87
C GLU A 245 -27.51 18.56 9.38
N GLN A 246 -26.84 17.60 10.03
CA GLN A 246 -27.05 17.34 11.46
C GLN A 246 -26.36 18.39 12.35
N ALA A 247 -25.50 19.27 11.81
CA ALA A 247 -24.60 20.12 12.59
C ALA A 247 -25.03 21.59 12.75
N GLU A 248 -25.95 22.14 11.95
CA GLU A 248 -26.30 23.58 12.03
C GLU A 248 -27.33 23.93 13.11
N GLN A 249 -27.90 22.94 13.81
CA GLN A 249 -28.81 23.18 14.94
C GLN A 249 -28.10 23.49 16.26
N GLU A 250 -26.79 23.27 16.37
CA GLU A 250 -26.04 23.58 17.60
C GLU A 250 -25.37 24.96 17.56
N GLU A 251 -24.82 25.40 16.42
CA GLU A 251 -24.22 26.76 16.31
C GLU A 251 -25.24 27.89 16.43
N SER A 252 -26.48 27.71 15.93
CA SER A 252 -27.54 28.72 16.12
C SER A 252 -28.07 28.79 17.56
N ASN A 253 -27.89 27.73 18.35
CA ASN A 253 -28.29 27.69 19.77
C ASN A 253 -27.18 28.18 20.70
N GLU A 254 -25.90 27.99 20.37
CA GLU A 254 -24.78 28.52 21.16
C GLU A 254 -24.59 30.04 20.97
N GLU A 255 -24.82 30.59 19.77
CA GLU A 255 -24.75 32.04 19.54
C GLU A 255 -25.93 32.79 20.19
N GLN A 256 -27.10 32.13 20.34
CA GLN A 256 -28.26 32.68 21.05
C GLN A 256 -28.20 32.52 22.58
N ALA A 257 -27.33 31.64 23.10
CA ALA A 257 -27.13 31.45 24.54
C ALA A 257 -26.04 32.37 25.13
N ALA A 258 -25.34 33.14 24.27
CA ALA A 258 -24.25 34.03 24.65
C ALA A 258 -24.60 35.54 24.59
N GLU A 259 -25.85 35.90 24.24
CA GLU A 259 -26.44 37.23 24.45
C GLU A 259 -27.29 37.29 25.73
#